data_AF-A0A7X7L7M3-F1
#
_entry.id   AF-A0A7X7L7M3-F1
#
_cell.length_a   1.000
_cell.length_b   1.000
_cell.length_c   1.000
_cell.angle_alpha   90.00
_cell.angle_beta   90.00
_cell.angle_gamma   90.00
#
_symmetry.space_group_name_H-M   'P 1'
#
loop_
_entity.id
_entity.type
_entity.pdbx_description
1 polymer ?
#
loop_
_entity_poly.entity_id
_entity_poly.type
_entity_poly.pdbx_seq_one_letter_code
_entity_poly.pdbx_strand_id
1 'polypeptide(L)' 'MKNRSLQEFSKGILKENPTFILVLGMCPTLAVSTTAENSFMMGLAATIVLVLSNVIISL' A
#
# COMPACT_ATOMS: atom_id res chain seq x y z
N MET A 1 7.34 18.75 -27.45
CA MET A 1 7.34 17.29 -27.17
C MET A 1 7.58 17.10 -25.67
N LYS A 2 6.53 17.21 -24.83
CA LYS A 2 6.63 17.13 -23.37
C LYS A 2 5.74 15.98 -22.89
N ASN A 3 6.34 15.10 -22.11
CA ASN A 3 5.95 13.73 -21.79
C ASN A 3 4.56 13.62 -21.13
N ARG A 4 3.48 13.66 -21.94
CA ARG A 4 2.07 13.54 -21.48
C ARG A 4 1.82 12.26 -20.66
N SER A 5 2.55 11.18 -20.96
CA SER A 5 2.41 9.88 -20.29
C SER A 5 2.70 9.93 -18.78
N LEU A 6 3.61 10.80 -18.33
CA LEU A 6 3.94 10.86 -16.90
C LEU A 6 2.91 11.64 -16.07
N GLN A 7 2.17 12.57 -16.68
CA GLN A 7 1.09 13.27 -15.98
C GLN A 7 -0.13 12.37 -15.77
N GLU A 8 -0.45 11.50 -16.72
CA GLU A 8 -1.55 10.53 -16.57
C GLU A 8 -1.20 9.46 -15.53
N PHE A 9 0.04 8.93 -15.55
CA PHE A 9 0.51 7.99 -14.52
C PHE A 9 0.55 8.64 -13.12
N SER A 10 1.00 9.88 -13.00
CA SER A 10 1.04 10.59 -11.72
C SER A 10 -0.36 10.94 -11.20
N LYS A 11 -1.36 11.12 -12.07
CA LYS A 11 -2.76 11.29 -11.66
C LYS A 11 -3.37 9.98 -11.16
N GLY A 12 -3.10 8.86 -11.84
CA GLY A 12 -3.61 7.54 -11.44
C GLY A 12 -3.07 7.07 -10.09
N ILE A 13 -1.77 7.25 -9.82
CA ILE A 13 -1.14 6.80 -8.55
C ILE A 13 -1.50 7.68 -7.35
N LEU A 14 -1.61 9.00 -7.52
CA LEU A 14 -1.77 9.92 -6.37
C LEU A 14 -3.21 10.40 -6.18
N LYS A 15 -4.04 10.47 -7.24
CA LYS A 15 -5.38 11.05 -7.18
C LYS A 15 -6.49 10.00 -7.25
N GLU A 16 -6.24 8.86 -7.89
CA GLU A 16 -7.21 7.76 -8.04
C GLU A 16 -6.89 6.51 -7.22
N ASN A 17 -5.71 6.40 -6.60
CA ASN A 17 -5.39 5.26 -5.74
C ASN A 17 -5.91 5.50 -4.31
N PRO A 18 -7.04 4.89 -3.90
CA PRO A 18 -7.58 5.06 -2.55
C PRO A 18 -6.60 4.62 -1.45
N THR A 19 -5.65 3.74 -1.78
CA THR A 19 -4.59 3.28 -0.86
C THR A 19 -3.72 4.41 -0.31
N PHE A 20 -3.45 5.41 -1.15
CA PHE A 20 -2.57 6.54 -0.79
C PHE A 20 -3.35 7.68 -0.10
N ILE A 21 -4.60 7.91 -0.52
CA ILE A 21 -5.45 8.98 0.02
C ILE A 21 -6.09 8.59 1.36
N LEU A 22 -6.50 7.33 1.52
CA LEU A 22 -7.22 6.87 2.71
C LEU A 22 -6.27 6.48 3.87
N VAL A 23 -4.96 6.61 3.68
CA VAL A 23 -3.93 6.17 4.65
C VAL A 23 -4.29 4.78 5.19
N LEU A 24 -4.46 3.80 4.27
CA LEU A 24 -4.89 2.42 4.55
C LEU A 24 -3.92 1.60 5.44
N GLY A 25 -3.01 2.28 6.15
CA GLY A 25 -2.00 1.70 7.04
C GLY A 25 -1.68 2.55 8.28
N MET A 26 -2.57 3.44 8.75
CA MET A 26 -2.31 4.22 9.97
C MET A 26 -2.19 3.32 11.23
N CYS A 27 -3.05 2.32 11.38
CA CYS A 27 -3.02 1.42 12.55
C CYS A 27 -1.67 0.66 12.69
N PRO A 28 -1.10 0.05 11.64
CA PRO A 28 0.20 -0.61 11.77
C PRO A 28 1.35 0.38 11.95
N THR A 29 1.30 1.61 11.41
CA THR A 29 2.40 2.59 11.61
C THR A 29 2.50 3.09 13.04
N LEU A 30 1.40 3.20 13.78
CA LEU A 30 1.46 3.52 15.21
C LEU A 30 2.00 2.33 16.02
N ALA A 31 1.60 1.09 15.67
CA ALA A 31 2.08 -0.13 16.33
C ALA A 31 3.56 -0.45 16.02
N VAL A 32 4.09 -0.01 14.88
CA VAL A 32 5.47 -0.26 14.42
C VAL A 32 6.53 0.43 15.28
N SER A 33 6.15 1.47 16.03
CA SER A 33 7.09 2.39 16.70
C SER A 33 7.59 1.89 18.07
N THR A 34 6.98 0.84 18.63
CA THR A 34 7.32 0.36 19.98
C THR A 34 8.43 -0.68 19.99
N THR A 35 8.54 -1.52 18.95
CA THR A 35 9.47 -2.65 18.94
C THR A 35 9.79 -3.09 17.51
N ALA A 36 11.08 -3.30 17.21
CA ALA A 36 11.58 -3.72 15.89
C ALA A 36 11.12 -5.13 15.46
N GLU A 37 10.86 -6.04 16.41
CA GLU A 37 10.39 -7.39 16.09
C GLU A 37 8.91 -7.43 15.71
N ASN A 38 8.05 -6.72 16.45
CA ASN A 38 6.60 -6.67 16.16
C ASN A 38 6.30 -6.03 14.80
N SER A 39 7.12 -5.06 14.41
CA SER A 39 7.01 -4.34 13.15
C SER A 39 7.36 -5.20 11.93
N PHE A 40 8.35 -6.07 12.07
CA PHE A 40 8.71 -7.03 11.04
C PHE A 40 7.57 -8.03 10.78
N MET A 41 6.99 -8.57 11.85
CA MET A 41 5.87 -9.53 11.75
C MET A 41 4.61 -8.89 11.16
N MET A 42 4.27 -7.67 11.56
CA MET A 42 3.10 -6.95 11.01
C MET A 42 3.23 -6.64 9.52
N GLY A 43 4.42 -6.22 9.06
CA GLY A 43 4.67 -5.98 7.63
C GLY A 43 4.63 -7.27 6.80
N LEU A 44 5.17 -8.36 7.35
CA LEU A 44 5.15 -9.66 6.69
C LEU A 44 3.71 -10.21 6.60
N ALA A 45 2.93 -10.08 7.67
CA ALA A 45 1.51 -10.47 7.67
C ALA A 45 0.69 -9.68 6.65
N ALA A 46 0.85 -8.35 6.60
CA ALA A 46 0.12 -7.49 5.68
C ALA A 46 0.43 -7.79 4.21
N THR A 47 1.72 -8.02 3.88
CA THR A 47 2.12 -8.40 2.51
C THR A 47 1.54 -9.75 2.10
N ILE A 48 1.59 -10.76 2.98
CA ILE A 48 1.01 -12.08 2.70
C ILE A 48 -0.51 -11.99 2.49
N VAL A 49 -1.23 -11.28 3.36
CA VAL A 49 -2.69 -11.13 3.26
C VAL A 49 -3.10 -10.38 1.99
N LEU A 50 -2.36 -9.32 1.61
CA LEU A 50 -2.64 -8.58 0.38
C LEU A 50 -2.37 -9.41 -0.87
N VAL A 51 -1.30 -10.21 -0.88
CA VAL A 51 -1.01 -11.12 -1.99
C VAL A 51 -2.09 -12.19 -2.08
N LEU A 52 -2.46 -12.84 -0.96
CA LEU A 52 -3.53 -13.83 -0.95
C LEU A 52 -4.86 -13.25 -1.43
N SER A 53 -5.22 -12.06 -0.95
CA SER A 53 -6.47 -11.40 -1.32
C SER A 53 -6.50 -11.09 -2.82
N ASN A 54 -5.41 -10.57 -3.39
CA ASN A 54 -5.32 -10.30 -4.82
C ASN A 54 -5.33 -11.59 -5.67
N VAL A 55 -4.72 -12.67 -5.19
CA VAL A 55 -4.72 -13.98 -5.88
C VAL A 55 -6.11 -14.61 -5.87
N ILE A 56 -6.80 -14.60 -4.73
CA ILE A 56 -8.15 -15.17 -4.60
C ILE A 56 -9.17 -14.34 -5.40
N ILE A 57 -9.05 -13.02 -5.42
CA ILE A 57 -9.94 -12.13 -6.19
C ILE A 57 -9.69 -12.20 -7.70
N SER A 58 -8.45 -12.50 -8.13
CA SER A 58 -8.13 -12.65 -9.56
C SER A 58 -8.53 -14.00 -10.15
N LEU A 59 -8.88 -14.99 -9.32
CA LEU A 59 -9.34 -16.30 -9.77
C LEU A 59 -10.86 -16.32 -9.95
#